data_AF-A0A3S9SLF8-F1
#
_entry.id   AF-A0A3S9SLF8-F1
#
_cell.length_a   1.000
_cell.length_b   1.000
_cell.length_c   1.000
_cell.angle_alpha   90.00
_cell.angle_beta   90.00
_cell.angle_gamma   90.00
#
_symmetry.space_group_name_H-M   'P 1'
#
loop_
_entity.id
_entity.type
_entity.pdbx_description
1 polymer ?
#
loop_
_entity_poly.entity_id
_entity_poly.type
_entity_poly.pdbx_seq_one_letter_code
_entity_poly.pdbx_strand_id
1 'polypeptide(L)'
;MSPLLHSLLPTKQTVSPTQLNESRLMQRITRFSGYPATKKFDIESSLVLLLATPGQTVRLLPSRREPNGGFSHPAHQAIDTNLSHPGFLQHLQTAFARCLPAQP
;
A
#
# COMPACT_ATOMS: atom_id res chain seq x y z
N MET A 1 -22.79 -18.82 18.70
CA MET A 1 -22.95 -17.52 18.00
C MET A 1 -21.68 -16.72 18.27
N SER A 2 -20.81 -16.56 17.27
CA SER A 2 -19.47 -15.98 17.45
C SER A 2 -19.53 -14.44 17.36
N PRO A 3 -19.21 -13.69 18.44
CA PRO A 3 -19.30 -12.23 18.44
C PRO A 3 -18.09 -11.53 17.80
N LEU A 4 -17.17 -12.28 17.17
CA LEU A 4 -15.90 -11.74 16.69
C LEU A 4 -15.92 -11.15 15.27
N LEU A 5 -17.00 -11.34 14.50
CA LEU A 5 -17.04 -10.89 13.10
C LEU A 5 -17.35 -9.38 12.94
N HIS A 6 -17.86 -8.70 13.98
CA HIS A 6 -18.16 -7.27 13.90
C HIS A 6 -16.93 -6.36 14.07
N SER A 7 -15.76 -6.90 14.41
CA SER A 7 -14.52 -6.13 14.62
C SER A 7 -13.68 -5.95 13.35
N LEU A 8 -14.07 -6.56 12.22
CA LEU A 8 -13.28 -6.57 10.98
C LEU A 8 -13.69 -5.50 9.96
N LEU A 9 -14.58 -4.57 10.33
CA LEU A 9 -14.77 -3.39 9.50
C LEU A 9 -13.50 -2.53 9.65
N PRO A 10 -12.71 -2.32 8.57
CA PRO A 10 -11.58 -1.42 8.64
C PRO A 10 -12.14 -0.07 9.07
N THR A 11 -11.79 0.36 10.29
CA THR A 11 -12.13 1.70 10.73
C THR A 11 -11.46 2.65 9.74
N LYS A 12 -12.28 3.38 8.97
CA LYS A 12 -11.80 4.48 8.13
C LYS A 12 -11.11 5.47 9.05
N GLN A 13 -9.80 5.32 9.22
CA GLN A 13 -8.98 6.28 9.93
C GLN A 13 -8.43 7.25 8.90
N THR A 14 -8.94 8.47 8.96
CA THR A 14 -8.34 9.60 8.27
C THR A 14 -7.04 9.93 8.97
N VAL A 15 -5.91 9.72 8.29
CA VAL A 15 -4.58 10.08 8.81
C VAL A 15 -4.09 11.27 8.01
N SER A 16 -3.60 12.31 8.69
CA SER A 16 -2.94 13.41 7.99
C SER A 16 -1.75 12.87 7.20
N PRO A 17 -1.58 13.22 5.91
CA PRO A 17 -0.41 12.85 5.12
C PRO A 17 0.91 13.22 5.80
N THR A 18 0.93 14.33 6.55
CA THR A 18 2.10 14.79 7.33
C THR A 18 2.44 13.93 8.54
N GLN A 19 1.53 13.04 8.96
CA GLN A 19 1.71 12.13 10.10
C GLN A 19 1.98 10.68 9.68
N LEU A 20 1.94 10.39 8.38
CA LEU A 20 2.31 9.12 7.78
C LEU A 20 3.82 9.10 7.55
N ASN A 21 4.57 8.69 8.57
CA ASN A 21 5.92 8.18 8.34
C ASN A 21 5.87 6.66 8.17
N GLU A 22 6.88 6.12 7.48
CA GLU A 22 6.98 4.69 7.16
C GLU A 22 6.82 3.80 8.41
N SER A 23 7.47 4.17 9.53
CA SER A 23 7.36 3.42 10.79
C SER A 23 5.92 3.29 11.30
N ARG A 24 5.13 4.38 11.27
CA ARG A 24 3.71 4.37 11.68
C ARG A 24 2.84 3.58 10.69
N LEU A 25 3.12 3.69 9.39
CA LEU A 25 2.43 2.90 8.38
C LEU A 25 2.68 1.41 8.60
N MET A 26 3.92 1.02 8.85
CA MET A 26 4.33 -0.37 9.08
C MET A 26 3.76 -0.95 10.38
N GLN A 27 3.71 -0.16 11.45
CA GLN A 27 3.02 -0.54 12.69
C GLN A 27 1.53 -0.79 12.47
N ARG A 28 0.88 0.03 11.62
CA ARG A 28 -0.53 -0.14 11.27
C ARG A 28 -0.75 -1.38 10.41
N ILE A 29 0.09 -1.61 9.41
CA ILE A 29 -0.02 -2.80 8.56
C ILE A 29 0.22 -4.06 9.40
N THR A 30 1.24 -4.09 10.25
CA THR A 30 1.50 -5.15 11.23
C THR A 30 0.26 -5.47 12.06
N ARG A 31 -0.37 -4.45 12.66
CA ARG A 31 -1.58 -4.63 13.49
C ARG A 31 -2.76 -5.15 12.68
N PHE A 32 -2.90 -4.72 11.43
CA PHE A 32 -4.04 -5.09 10.58
C PHE A 32 -3.88 -6.48 9.94
N SER A 33 -2.66 -6.85 9.57
CA SER A 33 -2.34 -8.13 8.90
C SER A 33 -1.97 -9.25 9.87
N GLY A 34 -1.73 -8.95 11.16
CA GLY A 34 -1.19 -9.89 12.12
C GLY A 34 0.28 -10.25 11.90
N TYR A 35 0.95 -9.59 10.95
CA TYR A 35 2.36 -9.85 10.64
C TYR A 35 3.25 -9.38 11.79
N PRO A 36 4.21 -10.17 12.30
CA PRO A 36 5.05 -9.75 13.43
C PRO A 36 5.94 -8.57 13.07
N ALA A 37 5.90 -7.49 13.86
CA ALA A 37 6.74 -6.28 13.65
C ALA A 37 8.24 -6.56 13.74
N THR A 38 8.62 -7.69 14.34
CA THR A 38 10.00 -8.16 14.53
C THR A 38 10.56 -8.89 13.32
N LYS A 39 9.71 -9.35 12.39
CA LYS A 39 10.15 -9.79 11.08
C LYS A 39 10.26 -8.56 10.21
N LYS A 40 11.46 -8.29 9.68
CA LYS A 40 11.61 -7.34 8.56
C LYS A 40 10.54 -7.70 7.55
N PHE A 41 9.76 -6.72 7.11
CA PHE A 41 8.78 -6.92 6.04
C PHE A 41 9.45 -7.75 4.95
N ASP A 42 8.93 -8.95 4.73
CA ASP A 42 9.70 -10.04 4.13
C ASP A 42 10.24 -9.62 2.76
N ILE A 43 11.37 -10.19 2.31
CA ILE A 43 12.10 -9.81 1.10
C ILE A 43 11.18 -9.78 -0.14
N GLU A 44 10.09 -10.54 -0.11
CA GLU A 44 9.09 -10.67 -1.18
C GLU A 44 7.92 -9.66 -1.11
N SER A 45 7.92 -8.74 -0.15
CA SER A 45 6.84 -7.76 0.02
C SER A 45 6.87 -6.70 -1.08
N SER A 46 5.74 -6.50 -1.75
CA SER A 46 5.51 -5.41 -2.71
C SER A 46 4.53 -4.39 -2.15
N LEU A 47 4.83 -3.10 -2.33
CA LEU A 47 3.96 -1.99 -1.92
C LEU A 47 3.49 -1.20 -3.14
N VAL A 48 2.21 -0.83 -3.19
CA VAL A 48 1.68 0.16 -4.15
C VAL A 48 1.01 1.25 -3.33
N LEU A 49 1.44 2.50 -3.51
CA LEU A 49 0.74 3.64 -2.91
C LEU A 49 -0.39 4.09 -3.84
N LEU A 50 -1.56 4.32 -3.24
CA LEU A 50 -2.73 4.84 -3.94
C LEU A 50 -2.97 6.28 -3.48
N LEU A 51 -2.80 7.23 -4.39
CA LEU A 51 -3.08 8.64 -4.16
C LEU A 51 -4.40 8.97 -4.84
N ALA A 52 -5.44 9.19 -4.06
CA ALA A 52 -6.76 9.57 -4.56
C ALA A 52 -7.04 11.04 -4.22
N THR A 53 -7.34 11.83 -5.24
CA THR A 53 -8.00 13.13 -5.03
C THR A 53 -9.51 12.92 -5.22
N PRO A 54 -10.36 13.33 -4.25
CA PRO A 54 -11.80 13.16 -4.37
C PRO A 54 -12.36 13.73 -5.68
N GLY A 55 -13.13 12.92 -6.41
CA GLY A 55 -13.73 13.31 -7.70
C GLY A 55 -12.77 13.34 -8.89
N GLN A 56 -11.52 12.91 -8.72
CA GLN A 56 -10.50 12.95 -9.76
C GLN A 56 -9.84 11.57 -9.98
N THR A 57 -8.86 11.59 -10.89
CA THR A 57 -7.92 10.51 -11.15
C THR A 57 -7.21 10.06 -9.87
N VAL A 58 -7.19 8.75 -9.68
CA VAL A 58 -6.37 8.02 -8.73
C VAL A 58 -5.04 7.71 -9.38
N ARG A 59 -3.95 8.01 -8.69
CA ARG A 59 -2.61 7.62 -9.10
C ARG A 59 -2.12 6.44 -8.28
N LEU A 60 -1.82 5.34 -8.96
CA LEU A 60 -1.18 4.17 -8.39
C LEU A 60 0.33 4.31 -8.59
N LEU A 61 1.10 4.21 -7.50
CA LEU A 61 2.55 4.31 -7.48
C LEU A 61 3.15 2.97 -7.05
N PRO A 62 3.56 2.12 -8.01
CA PRO A 62 4.39 0.96 -7.70
C PRO A 62 5.62 1.36 -6.91
N SER A 63 6.06 0.48 -6.01
CA SER A 63 7.29 0.71 -5.26
C SER A 63 8.45 -0.10 -5.80
N ARG A 64 9.65 0.45 -5.59
CA ARG A 64 10.89 -0.28 -5.61
C ARG A 64 11.32 -0.47 -4.16
N ARG A 65 11.77 -1.67 -3.82
CA ARG A 65 12.37 -1.91 -2.52
C ARG A 65 13.81 -1.38 -2.50
N GLU A 66 14.18 -0.77 -1.38
CA GLU A 66 15.54 -0.26 -1.16
C GLU A 66 16.33 -1.23 -0.26
N PRO A 67 17.67 -1.31 -0.41
CA PRO A 67 18.52 -2.21 0.38
C PRO A 67 18.43 -1.99 1.90
N ASN A 68 18.10 -0.78 2.32
CA ASN A 68 17.93 -0.40 3.72
C ASN A 68 16.59 -0.86 4.33
N GLY A 69 15.75 -1.56 3.55
CA GLY A 69 14.43 -2.02 3.97
C GLY A 69 13.29 -1.02 3.74
N GLY A 70 13.56 0.10 3.07
CA GLY A 70 12.55 1.09 2.69
C GLY A 70 11.95 0.85 1.30
N PHE A 71 11.07 1.76 0.88
CA PHE A 71 10.46 1.78 -0.45
C PHE A 71 10.65 3.14 -1.14
N SER A 72 11.01 3.12 -2.42
CA SER A 72 10.98 4.29 -3.31
C SER A 72 9.88 4.15 -4.36
N HIS A 73 9.42 5.26 -4.93
CA HIS A 73 8.29 5.28 -5.87
C HIS A 73 8.69 5.93 -7.20
N PRO A 74 9.18 5.14 -8.17
CA PRO A 74 9.57 5.67 -9.48
C PRO A 74 8.35 6.22 -10.23
N ALA A 75 8.28 7.55 -10.38
CA ALA A 75 7.14 8.23 -10.98
C ALA A 75 6.81 7.76 -12.41
N HIS A 76 7.80 7.29 -13.18
CA HIS A 76 7.60 6.77 -14.53
C HIS A 76 6.83 5.44 -14.58
N GLN A 77 6.68 4.73 -13.46
CA GLN A 77 5.89 3.50 -13.39
C GLN A 77 4.44 3.74 -12.96
N ALA A 78 4.09 4.98 -12.65
CA ALA A 78 2.76 5.34 -12.16
C ALA A 78 1.66 4.94 -13.15
N ILE A 79 0.50 4.57 -12.62
CA ILE A 79 -0.70 4.29 -13.40
C ILE A 79 -1.80 5.22 -12.91
N ASP A 80 -2.30 6.04 -13.82
CA ASP A 80 -3.43 6.92 -13.58
C ASP A 80 -4.73 6.17 -13.94
N THR A 81 -5.68 6.12 -13.01
CA THR A 81 -6.97 5.42 -13.13
C THR A 81 -8.06 6.19 -12.37
N ASN A 82 -9.28 5.68 -12.30
CA ASN A 82 -10.31 6.14 -11.36
C ASN A 82 -10.77 4.95 -10.50
N LEU A 83 -11.22 5.19 -9.26
CA LEU A 83 -11.83 4.16 -8.41
C LEU A 83 -13.11 3.58 -9.05
N SER A 84 -13.85 4.39 -9.81
CA SER A 84 -15.06 3.95 -10.51
C SER A 84 -14.76 3.29 -11.87
N HIS A 85 -13.50 3.25 -12.31
CA HIS A 85 -13.14 2.64 -13.58
C HIS A 85 -13.34 1.12 -13.50
N PRO A 86 -14.05 0.48 -14.45
CA PRO A 86 -14.29 -0.97 -14.42
C PRO A 86 -13.00 -1.81 -14.36
N GLY A 87 -11.94 -1.31 -15.01
CA GLY A 87 -10.60 -1.90 -15.00
C GLY A 87 -9.73 -1.53 -13.79
N PHE A 88 -10.26 -0.87 -12.76
CA PHE A 88 -9.45 -0.41 -11.60
C PHE A 88 -8.65 -1.56 -10.96
N LEU A 89 -9.27 -2.73 -10.76
CA LEU A 89 -8.60 -3.89 -10.19
C LEU A 89 -7.46 -4.40 -11.08
N GLN A 90 -7.65 -4.37 -12.41
CA GLN A 90 -6.61 -4.74 -13.35
C GLN A 90 -5.45 -3.73 -13.34
N HIS A 91 -5.74 -2.43 -13.22
CA HIS A 91 -4.73 -1.40 -13.05
C HIS A 91 -3.95 -1.59 -11.74
N LEU A 92 -4.62 -1.97 -10.65
CA LEU A 92 -3.97 -2.28 -9.38
C LEU A 92 -3.07 -3.52 -9.49
N GLN A 93 -3.53 -4.60 -10.12
CA GLN A 93 -2.72 -5.78 -10.39
C GLN A 93 -1.49 -5.44 -11.25
N THR A 94 -1.68 -4.61 -12.28
CA THR A 94 -0.59 -4.12 -13.13
C THR A 94 0.41 -3.28 -12.33
N ALA A 95 -0.06 -2.45 -11.40
CA ALA A 95 0.80 -1.68 -10.52
C ALA A 95 1.65 -2.59 -9.62
N PHE A 96 1.06 -3.65 -9.07
CA PHE A 96 1.82 -4.65 -8.30
C PHE A 96 2.84 -5.39 -9.14
N ALA A 97 2.51 -5.76 -10.38
CA ALA A 97 3.44 -6.42 -11.31
C ALA A 97 4.62 -5.52 -11.71
N ARG A 98 4.50 -4.19 -11.56
CA ARG A 98 5.57 -3.22 -11.81
C ARG A 98 6.49 -3.02 -10.61
N CYS A 99 6.12 -3.49 -9.43
CA CYS A 99 6.96 -3.35 -8.25
C CYS A 99 8.32 -4.03 -8.47
N LEU A 100 9.38 -3.37 -8.01
CA LEU A 100 10.75 -3.82 -8.24
C LEU A 100 11.36 -4.37 -6.95
N PRO A 101 12.12 -5.48 -7.04
CA PRO A 101 12.87 -5.99 -5.90
C PRO A 101 13.98 -5.02 -5.50
N ALA A 102 14.61 -5.29 -4.36
CA ALA A 102 15.81 -4.56 -3.97
C ALA A 102 16.90 -4.78 -5.02
N GLN A 103 17.47 -3.69 -5.52
CA GLN A 103 18.71 -3.81 -6.30
C GLN A 103 19.86 -4.16 -5.34
N PRO A 104 20.77 -5.06 -5.76
CA PRO A 104 21.97 -5.39 -4.98
C PRO A 104 22.90 -4.20 -4.80
#